data_AF-A0A6I8W9E1-F1
#
_entry.id   AF-A0A6I8W9E1-F1
#
_cell.length_a   1.000
_cell.length_b   1.000
_cell.length_c   1.000
_cell.angle_alpha   90.00
_cell.angle_beta   90.00
_cell.angle_gamma   90.00
#
_symmetry.space_group_name_H-M   'P 1'
#
loop_
_entity.id
_entity.type
_entity.pdbx_description
1 polymer ?
#
loop_
_entity_poly.entity_id
_entity_poly.type
_entity_poly.pdbx_seq_one_letter_code
_entity_poly.pdbx_strand_id
1 'polypeptide(L)'
;MNDTDDNGPHAALPSSFVSLRSVGTTTFEAKTVSASEDGQFYGWQLLFYSIRRSIRKKADLLLALAHFLVTKQYHLRSVDPEHGQGIRMSAGSRLIPVDPGRGGSELLPMHWNRESSKYRLHYVDELDHQYVLLARLTHQDLVINLQNWTSKRMSITCLQPEDLVQTLHNSDLGQCIPTAHQVMHHLRVYLVNPVVRGRRKGLPESRPDSLKGNYNLCHSVTALGSEKSE
;
A
#
# COMPACT_ATOMS: atom_id res chain seq x y z
N MET A 1 50.10 64.77 -2.49
CA MET A 1 50.33 64.73 -1.05
C MET A 1 49.16 64.03 -0.39
N ASN A 2 49.29 62.95 0.35
CA ASN A 2 50.28 61.88 0.45
C ASN A 2 49.59 60.83 1.34
N ASP A 3 49.97 59.59 1.10
CA ASP A 3 49.92 58.42 1.99
C ASP A 3 50.09 58.79 3.48
N THR A 4 49.67 58.01 4.48
CA THR A 4 50.16 56.66 4.76
C THR A 4 49.39 56.05 5.94
N ASP A 5 49.06 54.76 5.78
CA ASP A 5 48.95 53.64 6.73
C ASP A 5 49.08 53.87 8.26
N ASP A 6 48.26 53.15 9.04
CA ASP A 6 48.81 52.16 9.97
C ASP A 6 47.80 51.04 10.29
N ASN A 7 48.36 49.87 10.58
CA ASN A 7 47.86 48.53 10.33
C ASN A 7 47.89 47.70 11.64
N GLY A 8 46.83 46.94 11.89
CA GLY A 8 46.88 45.69 12.67
C GLY A 8 46.57 45.73 14.18
N PRO A 9 46.38 44.55 14.82
CA PRO A 9 46.63 43.22 14.29
C PRO A 9 45.39 42.31 14.16
N HIS A 10 45.57 41.36 13.25
CA HIS A 10 44.87 40.10 13.07
C HIS A 10 44.62 39.34 14.37
N ALA A 11 43.40 38.85 14.56
CA ALA A 11 43.13 37.64 15.34
C ALA A 11 42.94 36.47 14.37
N ALA A 12 43.94 35.59 14.37
CA ALA A 12 43.96 34.33 13.64
C ALA A 12 43.03 33.28 14.29
N LEU A 13 42.71 32.27 13.47
CA LEU A 13 41.85 31.10 13.65
C LEU A 13 42.13 30.28 14.94
N PRO A 14 41.29 29.27 15.26
CA PRO A 14 41.62 27.97 14.69
C PRO A 14 40.43 27.20 14.10
N SER A 15 40.72 26.63 12.94
CA SER A 15 40.24 25.33 12.50
C SER A 15 40.13 24.35 13.68
N SER A 16 38.93 23.81 13.90
CA SER A 16 38.78 22.51 14.54
C SER A 16 37.95 21.61 13.63
N PHE A 17 38.69 21.10 12.65
CA PHE A 17 38.46 19.81 12.02
C PHE A 17 38.21 18.75 13.12
N VAL A 18 36.96 18.36 13.38
CA VAL A 18 36.70 17.16 14.18
C VAL A 18 36.71 15.98 13.24
N SER A 19 37.92 15.44 13.08
CA SER A 19 38.18 14.07 12.65
C SER A 19 37.55 13.12 13.66
N LEU A 20 36.52 12.38 13.26
CA LEU A 20 36.17 11.12 13.92
C LEU A 20 36.84 9.99 13.13
N ARG A 21 38.12 9.77 13.42
CA ARG A 21 38.72 8.46 13.21
C ARG A 21 38.00 7.47 14.13
N SER A 22 37.57 6.40 13.48
CA SER A 22 37.26 5.09 14.07
C SER A 22 38.20 4.74 15.23
N VAL A 23 37.63 4.22 16.32
CA VAL A 23 37.93 2.89 16.92
C VAL A 23 37.12 2.78 18.22
N GLY A 24 36.36 1.70 18.38
CA GLY A 24 35.77 1.34 19.67
C GLY A 24 34.41 0.69 19.60
N THR A 25 34.40 -0.53 19.06
CA THR A 25 33.38 -1.58 19.22
C THR A 25 32.50 -1.44 20.47
N THR A 26 31.24 -1.05 20.26
CA THR A 26 30.13 -1.62 21.02
C THR A 26 29.13 -2.14 20.01
N THR A 27 28.98 -3.45 20.03
CA THR A 27 28.10 -4.25 19.19
C THR A 27 26.65 -3.83 19.46
N PHE A 28 26.20 -2.78 18.79
CA PHE A 28 24.80 -2.70 18.44
C PHE A 28 24.65 -3.64 17.26
N GLU A 29 24.03 -4.80 17.51
CA GLU A 29 23.54 -5.67 16.46
C GLU A 29 22.67 -4.82 15.53
N ALA A 30 23.29 -4.32 14.47
CA ALA A 30 22.63 -4.13 13.21
C ALA A 30 22.15 -5.53 12.85
N LYS A 31 20.91 -5.85 13.26
CA LYS A 31 20.17 -6.96 12.71
C LYS A 31 20.08 -6.68 11.24
N THR A 32 21.01 -7.28 10.51
CA THR A 32 21.03 -7.41 9.08
C THR A 32 19.71 -8.06 8.67
N VAL A 33 18.71 -7.21 8.40
CA VAL A 33 17.56 -7.57 7.57
C VAL A 33 18.05 -7.52 6.12
N SER A 34 19.09 -8.29 5.82
CA SER A 34 19.65 -8.46 4.48
C SER A 34 19.28 -9.85 3.96
N ALA A 35 17.99 -10.16 4.08
CA ALA A 35 17.32 -11.20 3.34
C ALA A 35 15.87 -10.74 3.16
N SER A 36 15.45 -10.59 1.89
CA SER A 36 14.06 -10.50 1.40
C SER A 36 13.40 -9.13 1.12
N GLU A 37 14.12 -8.02 0.93
CA GLU A 37 13.49 -6.82 0.31
C GLU A 37 13.16 -7.07 -1.18
N ASP A 38 14.08 -7.66 -1.94
CA ASP A 38 13.86 -8.04 -3.35
C ASP A 38 12.76 -9.12 -3.52
N GLY A 39 12.59 -9.96 -2.50
CA GLY A 39 11.56 -11.01 -2.51
C GLY A 39 10.14 -10.46 -2.37
N GLN A 40 9.96 -9.33 -1.67
CA GLN A 40 8.63 -8.77 -1.39
C GLN A 40 7.90 -8.30 -2.65
N PHE A 41 8.67 -7.85 -3.65
CA PHE A 41 8.17 -7.35 -4.93
C PHE A 41 8.45 -8.31 -6.09
N TYR A 42 8.80 -9.56 -5.82
CA TYR A 42 8.99 -10.56 -6.86
C TYR A 42 7.73 -10.70 -7.72
N GLY A 43 7.88 -10.48 -9.03
CA GLY A 43 6.78 -10.49 -10.00
C GLY A 43 6.07 -9.14 -10.19
N TRP A 44 6.41 -8.09 -9.43
CA TRP A 44 5.82 -6.76 -9.61
C TRP A 44 6.07 -6.23 -11.02
N GLN A 45 7.28 -6.37 -11.54
CA GLN A 45 7.63 -5.89 -12.89
C GLN A 45 6.71 -6.50 -13.96
N LEU A 46 6.40 -7.80 -13.88
CA LEU A 46 5.50 -8.45 -14.84
C LEU A 46 4.09 -7.85 -14.76
N LEU A 47 3.55 -7.66 -13.56
CA LEU A 47 2.26 -7.02 -13.37
C LEU A 47 2.29 -5.58 -13.93
N PHE A 48 3.29 -4.79 -13.54
CA PHE A 48 3.44 -3.41 -13.98
C PHE A 48 3.51 -3.31 -15.51
N TYR A 49 4.30 -4.16 -16.18
CA TYR A 49 4.38 -4.19 -17.64
C TYR A 49 3.03 -4.50 -18.30
N SER A 50 2.21 -5.36 -17.70
CA SER A 50 0.88 -5.69 -18.22
C SER A 50 -0.10 -4.51 -18.12
N ILE A 51 0.03 -3.66 -17.11
CA ILE A 51 -0.91 -2.57 -16.83
C ILE A 51 -0.39 -1.17 -17.19
N ARG A 52 0.90 -0.99 -17.48
CA ARG A 52 1.54 0.33 -17.67
C ARG A 52 0.79 1.25 -18.64
N ARG A 53 0.22 0.68 -19.71
CA ARG A 53 -0.55 1.43 -20.71
C ARG A 53 -1.93 1.86 -20.22
N SER A 54 -2.46 1.17 -19.21
CA SER A 54 -3.74 1.47 -18.59
C SER A 54 -3.64 2.45 -17.42
N ILE A 55 -2.47 2.63 -16.81
CA ILE A 55 -2.27 3.56 -15.68
C ILE A 55 -2.45 5.00 -16.16
N ARG A 56 -3.35 5.75 -15.51
CA ARG A 56 -3.70 7.14 -15.86
C ARG A 56 -3.49 8.14 -14.73
N LYS A 57 -3.44 7.68 -13.48
CA LYS A 57 -3.31 8.54 -12.29
C LYS A 57 -2.59 7.82 -11.15
N LYS A 58 -2.07 8.57 -10.17
CA LYS A 58 -1.32 8.06 -9.02
C LYS A 58 -2.09 7.00 -8.22
N ALA A 59 -3.40 7.18 -8.07
CA ALA A 59 -4.27 6.21 -7.42
C ALA A 59 -4.29 4.83 -8.11
N ASP A 60 -4.12 4.78 -9.44
CA ASP A 60 -4.06 3.52 -10.18
C ASP A 60 -2.87 2.68 -9.74
N LEU A 61 -1.72 3.33 -9.53
CA LEU A 61 -0.50 2.62 -9.12
C LEU A 61 -0.62 2.06 -7.70
N LEU A 62 -1.20 2.83 -6.78
CA LEU A 62 -1.48 2.35 -5.41
C LEU A 62 -2.48 1.19 -5.40
N LEU A 63 -3.50 1.25 -6.26
CA LEU A 63 -4.46 0.16 -6.37
C LEU A 63 -3.81 -1.10 -6.98
N ALA A 64 -2.91 -0.93 -7.95
CA ALA A 64 -2.13 -2.02 -8.51
C ALA A 64 -1.23 -2.67 -7.46
N LEU A 65 -0.63 -1.90 -6.54
CA LEU A 65 0.11 -2.45 -5.40
C LEU A 65 -0.80 -3.23 -4.44
N ALA A 66 -2.00 -2.73 -4.14
CA ALA A 66 -2.96 -3.46 -3.32
C ALA A 66 -3.41 -4.77 -4.01
N HIS A 67 -3.64 -4.74 -5.32
CA HIS A 67 -3.93 -5.93 -6.12
C HIS A 67 -2.77 -6.93 -6.08
N PHE A 68 -1.55 -6.47 -6.36
CA PHE A 68 -0.34 -7.30 -6.31
C PHE A 68 -0.18 -7.98 -4.95
N LEU A 69 -0.42 -7.25 -3.87
CA LEU A 69 -0.37 -7.79 -2.52
C LEU A 69 -1.36 -8.94 -2.34
N VAL A 70 -2.64 -8.72 -2.68
CA VAL A 70 -3.68 -9.74 -2.45
C VAL A 70 -3.51 -10.95 -3.36
N THR A 71 -3.04 -10.78 -4.60
CA THR A 71 -2.84 -11.90 -5.52
C THR A 71 -1.55 -12.66 -5.21
N LYS A 72 -0.42 -11.98 -5.08
CA LYS A 72 0.89 -12.65 -4.91
C LYS A 72 1.17 -13.16 -3.51
N GLN A 73 0.78 -12.44 -2.47
CA GLN A 73 1.13 -12.80 -1.09
C GLN A 73 -0.01 -13.49 -0.33
N TYR A 74 -1.25 -13.37 -0.81
CA TYR A 74 -2.43 -13.99 -0.19
C TYR A 74 -3.17 -14.95 -1.12
N HIS A 75 -2.62 -15.21 -2.32
CA HIS A 75 -3.13 -16.18 -3.29
C HIS A 75 -4.61 -15.99 -3.65
N LEU A 76 -5.10 -14.74 -3.58
CA LEU A 76 -6.42 -14.41 -4.05
C LEU A 76 -6.38 -14.32 -5.58
N ARG A 77 -7.27 -15.02 -6.27
CA ARG A 77 -7.41 -14.91 -7.71
C ARG A 77 -8.41 -13.82 -8.03
N SER A 78 -8.02 -12.86 -8.88
CA SER A 78 -8.90 -11.83 -9.37
C SER A 78 -9.90 -12.41 -10.35
N VAL A 79 -11.15 -11.97 -10.27
CA VAL A 79 -12.23 -12.50 -11.09
C VAL A 79 -13.00 -11.34 -11.70
N ASP A 80 -13.42 -11.54 -12.93
CA ASP A 80 -14.23 -10.57 -13.65
C ASP A 80 -15.63 -11.17 -13.88
N PRO A 81 -16.62 -10.79 -13.05
CA PRO A 81 -17.98 -11.32 -13.18
C PRO A 81 -18.70 -10.80 -14.44
N GLU A 82 -18.23 -9.70 -15.05
CA GLU A 82 -18.85 -9.13 -16.25
C GLU A 82 -18.38 -9.85 -17.52
N HIS A 83 -17.11 -10.28 -17.55
CA HIS A 83 -16.50 -10.93 -18.72
C HIS A 83 -16.44 -12.47 -18.62
N GLY A 84 -17.06 -13.07 -17.61
CA GLY A 84 -17.40 -14.50 -17.61
C GLY A 84 -16.21 -15.45 -17.53
N GLN A 85 -15.18 -15.14 -16.73
CA GLN A 85 -14.03 -16.03 -16.47
C GLN A 85 -14.39 -17.24 -15.58
N GLY A 86 -15.44 -17.96 -15.94
CA GLY A 86 -15.92 -19.11 -15.16
C GLY A 86 -16.54 -18.72 -13.81
N ILE A 87 -16.92 -17.46 -13.62
CA ILE A 87 -17.64 -16.96 -12.44
C ILE A 87 -18.74 -16.01 -12.91
N ARG A 88 -19.96 -16.17 -12.37
CA ARG A 88 -21.12 -15.29 -12.66
C ARG A 88 -21.56 -14.58 -11.40
N MET A 89 -22.13 -13.38 -11.55
CA MET A 89 -22.79 -12.70 -10.44
C MET A 89 -24.24 -13.22 -10.32
N SER A 90 -24.61 -13.67 -9.12
CA SER A 90 -25.98 -14.03 -8.76
C SER A 90 -26.85 -12.79 -8.58
N ALA A 91 -28.17 -12.95 -8.63
CA ALA A 91 -29.14 -11.89 -8.32
C ALA A 91 -28.92 -11.25 -6.92
N GLY A 92 -28.31 -11.99 -5.99
CA GLY A 92 -27.91 -11.48 -4.67
C GLY A 92 -26.52 -10.86 -4.60
N SER A 93 -25.94 -10.43 -5.72
CA SER A 93 -24.56 -9.94 -5.87
C SER A 93 -23.45 -10.95 -5.53
N ARG A 94 -23.77 -12.19 -5.13
CA ARG A 94 -22.79 -13.23 -4.80
C ARG A 94 -22.12 -13.78 -6.06
N LEU A 95 -20.82 -14.04 -6.03
CA LEU A 95 -20.11 -14.70 -7.11
C LEU A 95 -20.43 -16.20 -7.10
N ILE A 96 -20.69 -16.79 -8.25
CA ILE A 96 -20.97 -18.22 -8.39
C ILE A 96 -19.94 -18.77 -9.38
N PRO A 97 -19.02 -19.64 -8.94
CA PRO A 97 -18.19 -20.41 -9.86
C PRO A 97 -19.06 -21.21 -10.82
N VAL A 98 -18.80 -21.07 -12.11
CA VAL A 98 -19.38 -21.89 -13.19
C VAL A 98 -18.71 -23.26 -13.19
N ASP A 99 -17.39 -23.31 -12.93
CA ASP A 99 -16.63 -24.53 -12.72
C ASP A 99 -15.79 -24.44 -11.43
N PRO A 100 -15.91 -25.43 -10.50
CA PRO A 100 -15.13 -25.45 -9.27
C PRO A 100 -13.63 -25.56 -9.57
N GLY A 101 -12.82 -24.68 -8.97
CA GLY A 101 -11.37 -24.67 -9.12
C GLY A 101 -10.82 -24.04 -10.42
N ARG A 102 -11.68 -23.54 -11.33
CA ARG A 102 -11.27 -22.97 -12.64
C ARG A 102 -11.53 -21.47 -12.82
N GLY A 103 -11.72 -20.73 -11.72
CA GLY A 103 -12.04 -19.31 -11.76
C GLY A 103 -10.87 -18.40 -11.35
N GLY A 104 -10.59 -17.39 -12.19
CA GLY A 104 -9.78 -16.22 -11.85
C GLY A 104 -8.33 -16.22 -12.32
N SER A 105 -7.71 -15.05 -12.22
CA SER A 105 -6.38 -14.71 -12.73
C SER A 105 -5.62 -13.86 -11.70
N GLU A 106 -4.29 -13.89 -11.74
CA GLU A 106 -3.45 -12.95 -10.98
C GLU A 106 -3.31 -11.58 -11.68
N LEU A 107 -3.84 -11.45 -12.89
CA LEU A 107 -3.85 -10.20 -13.64
C LEU A 107 -5.03 -9.32 -13.20
N LEU A 108 -4.85 -8.00 -13.33
CA LEU A 108 -5.96 -7.07 -13.19
C LEU A 108 -7.02 -7.30 -14.28
N PRO A 109 -8.33 -7.24 -13.95
CA PRO A 109 -9.40 -7.33 -14.92
C PRO A 109 -9.30 -6.28 -16.01
N MET A 110 -9.92 -6.54 -17.16
CA MET A 110 -9.97 -5.54 -18.21
C MET A 110 -10.77 -4.33 -17.72
N HIS A 111 -10.33 -3.12 -18.07
CA HIS A 111 -11.02 -1.88 -17.67
C HIS A 111 -11.14 -1.66 -16.13
N TRP A 112 -10.30 -2.31 -15.32
CA TRP A 112 -10.30 -2.21 -13.85
C TRP A 112 -10.27 -0.79 -13.28
N ASN A 113 -9.69 0.16 -14.01
CA ASN A 113 -9.60 1.57 -13.64
C ASN A 113 -10.44 2.49 -14.53
N ARG A 114 -11.43 1.98 -15.28
CA ARG A 114 -12.21 2.75 -16.27
C ARG A 114 -12.86 3.98 -15.65
N GLU A 115 -13.49 3.82 -14.49
CA GLU A 115 -14.08 4.91 -13.73
C GLU A 115 -13.00 5.83 -13.12
N SER A 116 -13.23 7.13 -13.19
CA SER A 116 -12.22 8.14 -12.79
C SER A 116 -12.00 8.21 -11.27
N SER A 117 -12.99 7.83 -10.46
CA SER A 117 -12.94 8.00 -9.00
C SER A 117 -13.31 6.76 -8.21
N LYS A 118 -13.68 5.66 -8.87
CA LYS A 118 -14.16 4.45 -8.22
C LYS A 118 -13.47 3.24 -8.82
N TYR A 119 -13.28 2.23 -7.98
CA TYR A 119 -12.72 0.97 -8.36
C TYR A 119 -13.45 -0.15 -7.65
N ARG A 120 -13.62 -1.26 -8.35
CA ARG A 120 -14.24 -2.46 -7.83
C ARG A 120 -13.52 -3.65 -8.42
N LEU A 121 -12.89 -4.44 -7.56
CA LEU A 121 -12.17 -5.65 -7.92
C LEU A 121 -12.72 -6.80 -7.10
N HIS A 122 -13.04 -7.89 -7.78
CA HIS A 122 -13.54 -9.11 -7.16
C HIS A 122 -12.42 -10.14 -7.10
N TYR A 123 -12.41 -10.92 -6.01
CA TYR A 123 -11.46 -12.00 -5.82
C TYR A 123 -12.11 -13.22 -5.19
N VAL A 124 -11.47 -14.37 -5.41
CA VAL A 124 -11.77 -15.64 -4.74
C VAL A 124 -10.48 -16.27 -4.22
N ASP A 125 -10.52 -17.00 -3.11
CA ASP A 125 -9.41 -17.86 -2.70
C ASP A 125 -9.60 -19.31 -3.18
N GLU A 126 -8.71 -20.21 -2.78
CA GLU A 126 -8.78 -21.64 -3.10
C GLU A 126 -9.97 -22.36 -2.44
N LEU A 127 -10.54 -21.77 -1.39
CA LEU A 127 -11.71 -22.29 -0.66
C LEU A 127 -13.01 -21.62 -1.13
N ASP A 128 -12.97 -20.91 -2.26
CA ASP A 128 -14.09 -20.14 -2.83
C ASP A 128 -14.65 -19.06 -1.87
N HIS A 129 -13.87 -18.58 -0.91
CA HIS A 129 -14.25 -17.38 -0.16
C HIS A 129 -14.17 -16.16 -1.07
N GLN A 130 -15.18 -15.31 -0.97
CA GLN A 130 -15.33 -14.18 -1.87
C GLN A 130 -14.88 -12.89 -1.22
N TYR A 131 -14.08 -12.14 -1.95
CA TYR A 131 -13.58 -10.86 -1.52
C TYR A 131 -13.93 -9.79 -2.54
N VAL A 132 -14.21 -8.58 -2.04
CA VAL A 132 -14.37 -7.39 -2.87
C VAL A 132 -13.49 -6.29 -2.33
N LEU A 133 -12.63 -5.78 -3.20
CA LEU A 133 -11.86 -4.57 -2.97
C LEU A 133 -12.59 -3.42 -3.65
N LEU A 134 -13.03 -2.46 -2.85
CA LEU A 134 -13.64 -1.23 -3.29
C LEU A 134 -12.65 -0.10 -3.00
N ALA A 135 -12.40 0.76 -3.97
CA ALA A 135 -11.65 1.98 -3.70
C ALA A 135 -12.37 3.19 -4.27
N ARG A 136 -12.26 4.32 -3.57
CA ARG A 136 -12.79 5.60 -4.03
C ARG A 136 -11.73 6.67 -3.85
N LEU A 137 -11.43 7.38 -4.93
CA LEU A 137 -10.61 8.59 -4.90
C LEU A 137 -11.53 9.79 -4.65
N THR A 138 -11.32 10.46 -3.52
CA THR A 138 -12.07 11.65 -3.12
C THR A 138 -11.09 12.78 -2.84
N HIS A 139 -11.15 13.85 -3.63
CA HIS A 139 -10.17 14.94 -3.59
C HIS A 139 -8.73 14.41 -3.74
N GLN A 140 -8.00 14.27 -2.63
CA GLN A 140 -6.61 13.80 -2.56
C GLN A 140 -6.47 12.48 -1.80
N ASP A 141 -7.58 11.92 -1.32
CA ASP A 141 -7.58 10.71 -0.51
C ASP A 141 -8.10 9.52 -1.32
N LEU A 142 -7.31 8.46 -1.39
CA LEU A 142 -7.71 7.16 -1.89
C LEU A 142 -8.15 6.28 -0.71
N VAL A 143 -9.46 6.17 -0.53
CA VAL A 143 -10.05 5.29 0.47
C VAL A 143 -10.18 3.89 -0.14
N ILE A 144 -9.54 2.90 0.46
CA ILE A 144 -9.57 1.50 0.03
C ILE A 144 -10.23 0.65 1.11
N ASN A 145 -11.22 -0.14 0.71
CA ASN A 145 -11.96 -1.06 1.54
C ASN A 145 -11.83 -2.47 0.96
N LEU A 146 -11.46 -3.43 1.80
CA LEU A 146 -11.47 -4.86 1.46
C LEU A 146 -12.50 -5.55 2.33
N GLN A 147 -13.38 -6.33 1.70
CA GLN A 147 -14.45 -7.05 2.36
C GLN A 147 -14.36 -8.53 2.00
N ASN A 148 -14.45 -9.42 2.99
CA ASN A 148 -14.71 -10.84 2.80
C ASN A 148 -16.21 -11.09 3.01
N TRP A 149 -16.91 -11.44 1.94
CA TRP A 149 -18.35 -11.67 1.98
C TRP A 149 -18.75 -12.97 2.67
N THR A 150 -17.86 -13.95 2.72
CA THR A 150 -18.08 -15.23 3.40
C THR A 150 -17.97 -15.06 4.91
N SER A 151 -16.90 -14.44 5.40
CA SER A 151 -16.66 -14.24 6.85
C SER A 151 -17.23 -12.94 7.41
N LYS A 152 -17.79 -12.07 6.56
CA LYS A 152 -18.29 -10.72 6.90
C LYS A 152 -17.23 -9.78 7.51
N ARG A 153 -15.94 -10.14 7.39
CA ARG A 153 -14.84 -9.29 7.83
C ARG A 153 -14.59 -8.18 6.82
N MET A 154 -14.27 -6.99 7.31
CA MET A 154 -13.86 -5.88 6.46
C MET A 154 -12.80 -5.02 7.14
N SER A 155 -12.09 -4.26 6.31
CA SER A 155 -11.10 -3.27 6.74
C SER A 155 -11.09 -2.11 5.77
N ILE A 156 -10.77 -0.93 6.27
CA ILE A 156 -10.65 0.29 5.48
C ILE A 156 -9.29 0.91 5.78
N THR A 157 -8.65 1.40 4.74
CA THR A 157 -7.43 2.20 4.82
C THR A 157 -7.56 3.43 3.94
N CYS A 158 -6.86 4.49 4.30
CA CYS A 158 -6.74 5.69 3.48
C CYS A 158 -5.28 5.85 3.06
N LEU A 159 -5.05 6.33 1.84
CA LEU A 159 -3.75 6.69 1.30
C LEU A 159 -3.87 8.01 0.55
N GLN A 160 -2.80 8.79 0.50
CA GLN A 160 -2.73 10.03 -0.28
C GLN A 160 -1.84 9.81 -1.51
N PRO A 161 -2.43 9.57 -2.70
CA PRO A 161 -1.66 9.26 -3.90
C PRO A 161 -0.62 10.32 -4.25
N GLU A 162 -0.97 11.59 -4.05
CA GLU A 162 -0.15 12.75 -4.38
C GLU A 162 1.17 12.76 -3.62
N ASP A 163 1.17 12.29 -2.37
CA ASP A 163 2.33 12.27 -1.47
C ASP A 163 3.16 10.99 -1.62
N LEU A 164 2.52 9.88 -1.98
CA LEU A 164 3.17 8.55 -2.04
C LEU A 164 3.76 8.22 -3.40
N VAL A 165 3.15 8.70 -4.48
CA VAL A 165 3.57 8.40 -5.86
C VAL A 165 4.27 9.61 -6.45
N GLN A 166 5.54 9.49 -6.82
CA GLN A 166 6.29 10.57 -7.45
C GLN A 166 6.03 10.65 -8.95
N THR A 167 5.99 9.51 -9.63
CA THR A 167 5.87 9.43 -11.09
C THR A 167 5.14 8.17 -11.52
N LEU A 168 4.52 8.22 -12.70
CA LEU A 168 3.75 7.12 -13.30
C LEU A 168 4.50 6.39 -14.42
N HIS A 169 5.56 7.00 -14.95
CA HIS A 169 6.15 6.60 -16.23
C HIS A 169 7.43 5.78 -16.09
N ASN A 170 7.99 5.70 -14.89
CA ASN A 170 9.21 4.95 -14.67
C ASN A 170 8.92 3.45 -14.52
N SER A 171 9.79 2.62 -15.08
CA SER A 171 9.66 1.16 -14.98
C SER A 171 10.06 0.63 -13.59
N ASP A 172 10.86 1.40 -12.85
CA ASP A 172 11.29 1.04 -11.50
C ASP A 172 10.27 1.50 -10.46
N LEU A 173 9.87 0.57 -9.59
CA LEU A 173 8.94 0.81 -8.50
C LEU A 173 9.52 1.81 -7.50
N GLY A 174 10.82 1.73 -7.19
CA GLY A 174 11.47 2.63 -6.24
C GLY A 174 11.46 4.09 -6.72
N GLN A 175 11.49 4.31 -8.02
CA GLN A 175 11.35 5.64 -8.61
C GLN A 175 9.89 6.13 -8.62
N CYS A 176 8.94 5.23 -8.86
CA CYS A 176 7.52 5.62 -8.86
C CYS A 176 7.00 5.88 -7.44
N ILE A 177 7.38 5.03 -6.48
CA ILE A 177 6.93 5.04 -5.09
C ILE A 177 8.17 4.78 -4.21
N PRO A 178 8.90 5.82 -3.81
CA PRO A 178 10.12 5.67 -3.00
C PRO A 178 9.89 4.93 -1.68
N THR A 179 8.69 5.08 -1.11
CA THR A 179 8.29 4.41 0.14
C THR A 179 7.49 3.13 -0.12
N ALA A 180 7.66 2.48 -1.28
CA ALA A 180 6.86 1.31 -1.68
C ALA A 180 6.83 0.21 -0.61
N HIS A 181 7.95 -0.08 0.05
CA HIS A 181 8.00 -1.06 1.13
C HIS A 181 7.09 -0.69 2.32
N GLN A 182 7.06 0.59 2.70
CA GLN A 182 6.23 1.10 3.78
C GLN A 182 4.75 1.06 3.38
N VAL A 183 4.42 1.49 2.16
CA VAL A 183 3.06 1.41 1.61
C VAL A 183 2.57 -0.04 1.57
N MET A 184 3.43 -0.96 1.09
CA MET A 184 3.12 -2.39 1.03
C MET A 184 2.92 -2.99 2.43
N HIS A 185 3.77 -2.62 3.39
CA HIS A 185 3.61 -3.02 4.78
C HIS A 185 2.30 -2.50 5.38
N HIS A 186 1.97 -1.23 5.13
CA HIS A 186 0.73 -0.60 5.58
C HIS A 186 -0.51 -1.33 5.04
N LEU A 187 -0.57 -1.54 3.71
CA LEU A 187 -1.64 -2.31 3.07
C LEU A 187 -1.73 -3.73 3.67
N ARG A 188 -0.60 -4.39 3.91
CA ARG A 188 -0.58 -5.73 4.50
C ARG A 188 -1.20 -5.75 5.90
N VAL A 189 -0.78 -4.85 6.78
CA VAL A 189 -1.18 -4.82 8.19
C VAL A 189 -2.61 -4.34 8.37
N TYR A 190 -2.99 -3.26 7.70
CA TYR A 190 -4.25 -2.56 7.96
C TYR A 190 -5.38 -2.90 6.99
N LEU A 191 -5.07 -3.34 5.76
CA LEU A 191 -6.08 -3.73 4.77
C LEU A 191 -6.21 -5.26 4.66
N VAL A 192 -5.14 -6.00 4.40
CA VAL A 192 -5.31 -7.41 4.01
C VAL A 192 -5.39 -8.37 5.21
N ASN A 193 -4.47 -8.26 6.17
CA ASN A 193 -4.44 -9.14 7.34
C ASN A 193 -5.77 -9.20 8.12
N PRO A 194 -6.45 -8.09 8.44
CA PRO A 194 -7.69 -8.13 9.23
C PRO A 194 -8.81 -8.90 8.54
N VAL A 195 -8.83 -8.90 7.21
CA VAL A 195 -9.86 -9.53 6.39
C VAL A 195 -9.57 -11.01 6.15
N VAL A 196 -8.33 -11.32 5.72
CA VAL A 196 -7.96 -12.70 5.32
C VAL A 196 -7.59 -13.54 6.54
N ARG A 197 -6.76 -13.02 7.45
CA ARG A 197 -6.26 -13.77 8.62
C ARG A 197 -7.10 -13.55 9.87
N GLY A 198 -7.89 -12.48 9.90
CA GLY A 198 -8.64 -12.05 11.08
C GLY A 198 -7.78 -11.23 12.05
N ARG A 199 -8.44 -10.55 12.98
CA ARG A 199 -7.74 -9.84 14.07
C ARG A 199 -7.22 -10.87 15.06
N ARG A 200 -5.90 -10.92 15.28
CA ARG A 200 -5.34 -11.68 16.40
C ARG A 200 -5.80 -11.00 17.70
N LYS A 201 -6.50 -11.72 18.58
CA LYS A 201 -6.74 -11.28 19.97
C LYS A 201 -5.36 -11.06 20.60
N GLY A 202 -5.00 -9.82 20.89
CA GLY A 202 -3.74 -9.50 21.59
C GLY A 202 -2.83 -8.48 20.90
N LEU A 203 -3.17 -7.94 19.73
CA LEU A 203 -2.54 -6.69 19.30
C LEU A 203 -3.27 -5.56 20.04
N PRO A 204 -2.60 -4.83 20.96
CA PRO A 204 -3.21 -3.63 21.52
C PRO A 204 -3.55 -2.72 20.34
N GLU A 205 -4.80 -2.26 20.32
CA GLU A 205 -5.20 -1.12 19.51
C GLU A 205 -4.41 0.07 20.04
N SER A 206 -3.20 0.25 19.51
CA SER A 206 -2.42 1.45 19.73
C SER A 206 -3.21 2.57 19.08
N ARG A 207 -3.99 3.28 19.90
CA ARG A 207 -4.27 4.69 19.68
C ARG A 207 -2.94 5.34 19.29
N PRO A 208 -2.88 6.16 18.23
CA PRO A 208 -1.65 6.86 17.92
C PRO A 208 -1.38 7.86 19.04
N ASP A 209 -0.57 7.46 20.02
CA ASP A 209 0.15 8.40 20.87
C ASP A 209 1.14 9.12 19.97
N SER A 210 0.72 10.29 19.50
CA SER A 210 1.52 11.40 18.98
C SER A 210 2.91 11.02 18.45
N LEU A 211 2.94 10.46 17.24
CA LEU A 211 4.11 10.64 16.39
C LEU A 211 4.18 12.13 16.05
N LYS A 212 5.09 12.85 16.73
CA LYS A 212 5.58 14.15 16.28
C LYS A 212 6.31 13.94 14.95
N GLY A 213 5.54 13.97 13.87
CA GLY A 213 5.97 13.93 12.49
C GLY A 213 4.75 14.24 11.65
N ASN A 214 4.73 15.44 11.06
CA ASN A 214 3.59 16.00 10.34
C ASN A 214 3.07 15.06 9.24
N TYR A 215 2.00 14.31 9.52
CA TYR A 215 1.06 13.82 8.52
C TYR A 215 -0.29 13.56 9.18
N ASN A 216 -1.33 14.21 8.65
CA ASN A 216 -2.70 14.08 9.14
C ASN A 216 -3.34 12.83 8.52
N LEU A 217 -3.29 11.70 9.22
CA LEU A 217 -3.98 10.47 8.79
C LEU A 217 -5.31 10.34 9.54
N CYS A 218 -6.41 10.57 8.81
CA CYS A 218 -7.77 10.45 9.35
C CYS A 218 -8.14 8.97 9.54
N HIS A 219 -8.31 8.55 10.79
CA HIS A 219 -8.95 7.29 11.14
C HIS A 219 -10.39 7.55 11.60
N SER A 220 -11.38 7.05 10.85
CA SER A 220 -12.75 6.90 11.34
C SER A 220 -13.20 5.46 11.17
N VAL A 221 -13.45 4.77 12.29
CA VAL A 221 -14.13 3.49 12.35
C VAL A 221 -15.56 3.76 12.80
N THR A 222 -16.54 3.56 11.92
CA THR A 222 -17.95 3.53 12.32
C THR A 222 -18.29 2.10 12.74
N ALA A 223 -18.46 1.90 14.05
CA ALA A 223 -19.15 0.73 14.57
C ALA A 223 -20.64 0.89 14.25
N LEU A 224 -21.19 0.00 13.42
CA LEU A 224 -22.64 -0.14 13.29
C LEU A 224 -23.14 -0.81 14.57
N GLY A 225 -23.73 0.01 15.45
CA GLY A 225 -24.52 -0.46 16.58
C GLY A 225 -25.78 -1.15 16.07
N SER A 226 -26.02 -2.37 16.55
CA SER A 226 -27.32 -3.00 16.44
C SER A 226 -28.27 -2.29 17.41
N GLU A 227 -29.16 -1.46 16.88
CA GLU A 227 -30.32 -0.99 17.62
C GLU A 227 -31.28 -2.18 17.83
N LYS A 228 -31.66 -2.38 19.09
CA LYS A 228 -32.80 -3.19 19.48
C LYS A 228 -34.08 -2.43 19.14
N SER A 229 -35.03 -3.12 18.52
CA SER A 229 -36.47 -2.80 18.48
C SER A 229 -37.14 -4.16 18.27
N GLU A 230 -38.17 -4.61 18.97
CA GLU A 230 -39.01 -4.10 20.05
C GLU A 230 -39.64 -5.35 20.72
#